data_AF-A0A7C5FU66-F1
#
_entry.id   AF-A0A7C5FU66-F1
#
_cell.length_a   1.000
_cell.length_b   1.000
_cell.length_c   1.000
_cell.angle_alpha   90.00
_cell.angle_beta   90.00
_cell.angle_gamma   90.00
#
_symmetry.space_group_name_H-M   'P 1'
#
loop_
_entity.id
_entity.type
_entity.pdbx_description
1 polymer ?
#
loop_
_entity_poly.entity_id
_entity_poly.type
_entity_poly.pdbx_seq_one_letter_code
_entity_poly.pdbx_strand_id
1 'polypeptide(L)'
;MRHPASWKVELVDKVAKEIDNAGTVAIVDIHGLRNNQFQSIRRDVRGDLNIRVMRLTLLLKALEKSKKPGLADLSKEVRGQVALVTTNSEPVSVNNVLRKKRQMMSPRGGETASDDIVVPEGETSFPPGPMISEFQKAGLQTAIEKGKIVIKKESVVVKKGEVISKERASLLQKLDIKPIEVGLNLRAAYSSGTIFTSDVLSISPESLSLDIAMSFSRAKTLALEAGFLVPEIIPDMIVRARIIAESLSLKAGIVDESSIQLFILKAIQEASAVQEAIGSEKESSGKETKKGEKEAKSESTDEDVSAGLSSLFG
;
A
#
# COMPACT_ATOMS: atom_id res chain seq x y z
N MET A 1 12.56 18.35 -51.89
CA MET A 1 12.36 17.58 -50.62
C MET A 1 11.32 16.49 -50.87
N ARG A 2 11.31 15.39 -50.10
CA ARG A 2 10.29 14.33 -50.24
C ARG A 2 9.02 14.74 -49.49
N HIS A 3 7.95 15.08 -50.21
CA HIS A 3 6.71 15.55 -49.59
C HIS A 3 6.11 14.49 -48.63
N PRO A 4 5.59 14.90 -47.46
CA PRO A 4 4.87 13.98 -46.57
C PRO A 4 3.55 13.55 -47.20
N ALA A 5 3.15 12.30 -46.97
CA ALA A 5 1.85 11.79 -47.43
C ALA A 5 0.70 12.60 -46.80
N SER A 6 -0.28 12.99 -47.61
CA SER A 6 -1.41 13.87 -47.23
C SER A 6 -2.09 13.47 -45.92
N TRP A 7 -2.42 12.18 -45.78
CA TRP A 7 -3.09 11.64 -44.58
C TRP A 7 -2.34 11.91 -43.28
N LYS A 8 -1.00 12.05 -43.30
CA LYS A 8 -0.21 12.38 -42.11
C LYS A 8 -0.38 13.85 -41.71
N VAL A 9 -0.42 14.74 -42.69
CA VAL A 9 -0.65 16.17 -42.48
C VAL A 9 -2.07 16.36 -41.97
N GLU A 10 -3.07 15.76 -42.64
CA GLU A 10 -4.44 15.77 -42.17
C GLU A 10 -4.62 15.22 -40.76
N LEU A 11 -3.94 14.12 -40.40
CA LEU A 11 -4.03 13.54 -39.06
C LEU A 11 -3.44 14.45 -37.99
N VAL A 12 -2.28 15.08 -38.26
CA VAL A 12 -1.68 16.08 -37.37
C VAL A 12 -2.63 17.28 -37.21
N ASP A 13 -3.23 17.75 -38.30
CA ASP A 13 -4.13 18.91 -38.30
C ASP A 13 -5.49 18.63 -37.64
N LYS A 14 -6.02 17.42 -37.78
CA LYS A 14 -7.22 16.94 -37.07
C LYS A 14 -6.93 16.85 -35.56
N VAL A 15 -5.75 16.37 -35.17
CA VAL A 15 -5.40 16.18 -33.75
C VAL A 15 -4.93 17.46 -33.06
N ALA A 16 -4.28 18.39 -33.76
CA ALA A 16 -4.02 19.73 -33.24
C ALA A 16 -5.35 20.43 -32.87
N LYS A 17 -6.40 20.27 -33.67
CA LYS A 17 -7.75 20.77 -33.35
C LYS A 17 -8.42 20.04 -32.17
N GLU A 18 -8.24 18.73 -32.04
CA GLU A 18 -8.70 17.98 -30.85
C GLU A 18 -7.99 18.44 -29.57
N ILE A 19 -6.67 18.71 -29.65
CA ILE A 19 -5.85 19.26 -28.56
C ILE A 19 -6.27 20.69 -28.22
N ASP A 20 -6.46 21.56 -29.22
CA ASP A 20 -6.87 22.96 -29.03
C ASP A 20 -8.28 23.06 -28.40
N ASN A 21 -9.22 22.18 -28.78
CA ASN A 21 -10.59 22.19 -28.25
C ASN A 21 -10.74 21.56 -26.86
N ALA A 22 -9.86 20.66 -26.44
CA ALA A 22 -9.98 19.94 -25.16
C ALA A 22 -9.54 20.76 -23.95
N GLY A 23 -10.31 20.75 -22.85
CA GLY A 23 -9.92 21.42 -21.60
C GLY A 23 -8.63 20.84 -20.97
N THR A 24 -8.47 19.51 -21.03
CA THR A 24 -7.34 18.77 -20.48
C THR A 24 -6.75 17.83 -21.52
N VAL A 25 -5.41 17.80 -21.61
CA VAL A 25 -4.66 17.03 -22.58
C VAL A 25 -3.69 16.11 -21.83
N ALA A 26 -4.01 14.83 -21.77
CA ALA A 26 -3.27 13.82 -21.02
C ALA A 26 -2.47 12.88 -21.93
N ILE A 27 -1.30 12.44 -21.45
CA ILE A 27 -0.43 11.48 -22.11
C ILE A 27 -0.27 10.27 -21.19
N VAL A 28 -0.57 9.12 -21.78
CA VAL A 28 -0.82 7.87 -21.07
C VAL A 28 0.04 6.77 -21.68
N ASP A 29 0.76 6.03 -20.85
CA ASP A 29 1.50 4.83 -21.26
C ASP A 29 0.51 3.67 -21.48
N ILE A 30 0.69 2.95 -22.59
CA ILE A 30 -0.09 1.76 -22.98
C ILE A 30 0.77 0.50 -23.04
N HIS A 31 2.03 0.55 -22.60
CA HIS A 31 2.95 -0.58 -22.60
C HIS A 31 2.38 -1.79 -21.84
N GLY A 32 2.56 -2.99 -22.40
CA GLY A 32 2.07 -4.25 -21.82
C GLY A 32 0.59 -4.57 -22.09
N LEU A 33 -0.24 -3.59 -22.46
CA LEU A 33 -1.67 -3.84 -22.75
C LEU A 33 -1.86 -4.66 -24.04
N ARG A 34 -2.54 -5.80 -23.93
CA ARG A 34 -2.97 -6.60 -25.09
C ARG A 34 -4.15 -5.87 -25.76
N ASN A 35 -4.28 -5.95 -27.09
CA ASN A 35 -5.33 -5.25 -27.84
C ASN A 35 -6.73 -5.46 -27.23
N ASN A 36 -7.09 -6.68 -26.82
CA ASN A 36 -8.41 -6.95 -26.25
C ASN A 36 -8.66 -6.19 -24.93
N GLN A 37 -7.64 -6.03 -24.08
CA GLN A 37 -7.73 -5.24 -22.84
C GLN A 37 -7.84 -3.75 -23.16
N PHE A 38 -6.98 -3.25 -24.05
CA PHE A 38 -7.03 -1.85 -24.50
C PHE A 38 -8.41 -1.50 -25.11
N GLN A 39 -9.01 -2.38 -25.91
CA GLN A 39 -10.35 -2.17 -26.47
C GLN A 39 -11.48 -2.38 -25.45
N SER A 40 -11.27 -3.11 -24.35
CA SER A 40 -12.19 -3.10 -23.21
C SER A 40 -12.12 -1.77 -22.47
N ILE A 41 -10.94 -1.37 -21.98
CA ILE A 41 -10.76 -0.09 -21.27
C ILE A 41 -11.26 1.10 -22.14
N ARG A 42 -10.99 1.08 -23.45
CA ARG A 42 -11.47 2.11 -24.40
C ARG A 42 -12.99 2.09 -24.64
N ARG A 43 -13.70 0.99 -24.35
CA ARG A 43 -15.17 0.95 -24.27
C ARG A 43 -15.64 1.45 -22.90
N ASP A 44 -14.99 1.00 -21.82
CA ASP A 44 -15.36 1.30 -20.43
C ASP A 44 -15.17 2.79 -20.05
N VAL A 45 -14.42 3.54 -20.87
CA VAL A 45 -14.07 4.96 -20.75
C VAL A 45 -14.75 5.82 -21.85
N ARG A 46 -15.53 5.20 -22.74
CA ARG A 46 -16.11 5.85 -23.94
C ARG A 46 -17.22 6.84 -23.57
N GLY A 47 -16.85 8.12 -23.54
CA GLY A 47 -17.73 9.25 -23.24
C GLY A 47 -16.98 10.29 -22.44
N ASP A 48 -16.28 9.83 -21.40
CA ASP A 48 -15.52 10.67 -20.48
C ASP A 48 -14.18 11.12 -21.08
N LEU A 49 -13.43 10.18 -21.69
CA LEU A 49 -12.10 10.43 -22.25
C LEU A 49 -11.98 9.94 -23.71
N ASN A 50 -11.51 10.79 -24.61
CA ASN A 50 -11.21 10.42 -26.00
C ASN A 50 -9.76 9.92 -26.13
N ILE A 51 -9.58 8.61 -26.23
CA ILE A 51 -8.27 7.94 -26.33
C ILE A 51 -7.89 7.73 -27.81
N ARG A 52 -6.77 8.33 -28.24
CA ARG A 52 -6.20 8.24 -29.59
C ARG A 52 -4.73 7.80 -29.54
N VAL A 53 -4.46 6.59 -30.04
CA VAL A 53 -3.09 6.09 -30.27
C VAL A 53 -2.58 6.58 -31.62
N MET A 54 -1.31 7.00 -31.70
CA MET A 54 -0.66 7.36 -32.96
C MET A 54 0.88 7.20 -32.88
N ARG A 55 1.58 7.41 -34.00
CA ARG A 55 3.06 7.38 -34.01
C ARG A 55 3.62 8.58 -33.25
N LEU A 56 4.61 8.33 -32.40
CA LEU A 56 5.31 9.34 -31.58
C LEU A 56 5.69 10.62 -32.36
N THR A 57 6.28 10.47 -33.53
CA THR A 57 6.72 11.60 -34.39
C THR A 57 5.59 12.38 -35.07
N LEU A 58 4.35 11.88 -35.03
CA LEU A 58 3.15 12.64 -35.40
C LEU A 58 2.52 13.31 -34.17
N LEU A 59 2.61 12.68 -32.99
CA LEU A 59 2.11 13.25 -31.73
C LEU A 59 2.90 14.50 -31.33
N LEU A 60 4.23 14.41 -31.35
CA LEU A 60 5.11 15.57 -31.13
C LEU A 60 4.77 16.71 -32.09
N LYS A 61 4.57 16.43 -33.38
CA LYS A 61 4.17 17.44 -34.38
C LYS A 61 2.77 18.01 -34.20
N ALA A 62 1.85 17.28 -33.58
CA ALA A 62 0.52 17.79 -33.24
C ALA A 62 0.56 18.67 -31.98
N LEU A 63 1.43 18.35 -31.01
CA LEU A 63 1.71 19.20 -29.84
C LEU A 63 2.43 20.49 -30.26
N GLU A 64 3.47 20.40 -31.10
CA GLU A 64 4.19 21.53 -31.71
C GLU A 64 3.29 22.48 -32.53
N LYS A 65 2.20 21.96 -33.10
CA LYS A 65 1.26 22.72 -33.96
C LYS A 65 0.04 23.27 -33.19
N SER A 66 -0.22 22.80 -31.98
CA SER A 66 -1.23 23.39 -31.10
C SER A 66 -0.82 24.80 -30.68
N LYS A 67 -1.80 25.68 -30.45
CA LYS A 67 -1.55 27.08 -30.05
C LYS A 67 -1.50 27.28 -28.53
N LYS A 68 -1.54 26.20 -27.73
CA LYS A 68 -1.64 26.29 -26.27
C LYS A 68 -0.28 26.61 -25.62
N PRO A 69 -0.22 27.60 -24.70
CA PRO A 69 1.00 27.89 -23.94
C PRO A 69 1.39 26.70 -23.05
N GLY A 70 2.66 26.54 -22.72
CA GLY A 70 3.16 25.45 -21.86
C GLY A 70 3.15 24.03 -22.48
N LEU A 71 2.44 23.81 -23.59
CA LEU A 71 2.33 22.48 -24.21
C LEU A 71 3.67 21.92 -24.74
N ALA A 72 4.67 22.79 -24.94
CA ALA A 72 6.02 22.40 -25.33
C ALA A 72 6.72 21.52 -24.27
N ASP A 73 6.46 21.75 -22.98
CA ASP A 73 7.06 20.92 -21.92
C ASP A 73 6.43 19.52 -21.85
N LEU A 74 5.17 19.38 -22.26
CA LEU A 74 4.48 18.08 -22.35
C LEU A 74 5.18 17.17 -23.38
N SER A 75 5.88 17.73 -24.37
CA SER A 75 6.68 16.99 -25.36
C SER A 75 7.82 16.16 -24.73
N LYS A 76 8.35 16.58 -23.58
CA LYS A 76 9.51 15.96 -22.90
C LYS A 76 9.19 14.59 -22.30
N GLU A 77 7.92 14.39 -21.93
CA GLU A 77 7.38 13.16 -21.34
C GLU A 77 6.85 12.17 -22.38
N VAL A 78 6.82 12.52 -23.67
CA VAL A 78 6.30 11.64 -24.71
C VAL A 78 7.36 10.59 -25.09
N ARG A 79 7.41 9.48 -24.34
CA ARG A 79 8.39 8.40 -24.52
C ARG A 79 7.73 7.02 -24.42
N GLY A 80 8.20 6.08 -25.22
CA GLY A 80 7.70 4.70 -25.23
C GLY A 80 6.41 4.52 -26.05
N GLN A 81 5.55 3.60 -25.61
CA GLN A 81 4.26 3.31 -26.25
C GLN A 81 3.16 4.16 -25.60
N VAL A 82 2.81 5.29 -26.22
CA VAL A 82 1.86 6.25 -25.62
C VAL A 82 0.55 6.39 -26.40
N ALA A 83 -0.51 6.72 -25.67
CA ALA A 83 -1.75 7.25 -26.20
C ALA A 83 -1.91 8.73 -25.81
N LEU A 84 -2.47 9.52 -26.72
CA LEU A 84 -3.04 10.82 -26.41
C LEU A 84 -4.45 10.62 -25.84
N VAL A 85 -4.78 11.34 -24.78
CA VAL A 85 -6.11 11.36 -24.16
C VAL A 85 -6.59 12.80 -24.07
N THR A 86 -7.74 13.09 -24.66
CA THR A 86 -8.36 14.43 -24.63
C THR A 86 -9.71 14.38 -23.92
N THR A 87 -9.98 15.37 -23.08
CA THR A 87 -11.25 15.52 -22.35
C THR A 87 -11.44 16.97 -21.90
N ASN A 88 -12.61 17.30 -21.37
CA ASN A 88 -12.89 18.57 -20.70
C ASN A 88 -12.87 18.45 -19.16
N SER A 89 -12.70 17.24 -18.62
CA SER A 89 -12.58 17.00 -17.18
C SER A 89 -11.22 17.41 -16.60
N GLU A 90 -11.18 17.66 -15.29
CA GLU A 90 -9.98 18.02 -14.53
C GLU A 90 -8.93 16.86 -14.50
N PRO A 91 -7.61 17.16 -14.56
CA PRO A 91 -6.54 16.14 -14.48
C PRO A 91 -6.65 15.12 -13.35
N VAL A 92 -7.09 15.54 -12.15
CA VAL A 92 -7.27 14.64 -10.99
C VAL A 92 -8.39 13.63 -11.26
N SER A 93 -9.51 14.09 -11.83
CA SER A 93 -10.61 13.22 -12.27
C SER A 93 -10.14 12.22 -13.34
N VAL A 94 -9.33 12.67 -14.30
CA VAL A 94 -8.72 11.79 -15.33
C VAL A 94 -7.86 10.69 -14.68
N ASN A 95 -6.96 11.04 -13.75
CA ASN A 95 -6.13 10.05 -13.05
C ASN A 95 -7.00 9.03 -12.29
N ASN A 96 -8.04 9.50 -11.60
CA ASN A 96 -8.95 8.67 -10.83
C ASN A 96 -9.80 7.73 -11.71
N VAL A 97 -10.27 8.18 -12.88
CA VAL A 97 -10.96 7.32 -13.86
C VAL A 97 -10.01 6.26 -14.40
N LEU A 98 -8.80 6.63 -14.80
CA LEU A 98 -7.82 5.69 -15.36
C LEU A 98 -7.37 4.64 -14.33
N ARG A 99 -7.20 5.02 -13.05
CA ARG A 99 -6.90 4.10 -11.93
C ARG A 99 -8.07 3.16 -11.62
N LYS A 100 -9.32 3.67 -11.57
CA LYS A 100 -10.53 2.84 -11.36
C LYS A 100 -10.86 1.89 -12.52
N LYS A 101 -10.24 2.07 -13.69
CA LYS A 101 -10.46 1.26 -14.91
C LYS A 101 -9.27 0.35 -15.26
N ARG A 102 -8.37 0.10 -14.29
CA ARG A 102 -7.36 -0.95 -14.39
C ARG A 102 -8.00 -2.34 -14.41
N GLN A 103 -7.32 -3.32 -15.01
CA GLN A 103 -7.80 -4.67 -15.22
C GLN A 103 -6.73 -5.68 -14.80
N MET A 104 -7.11 -6.63 -13.94
CA MET A 104 -6.25 -7.75 -13.55
C MET A 104 -6.07 -8.72 -14.72
N MET A 105 -4.86 -9.23 -14.95
CA MET A 105 -4.56 -10.20 -16.00
C MET A 105 -3.67 -11.37 -15.57
N SER A 106 -3.88 -12.53 -16.21
CA SER A 106 -2.99 -13.68 -16.10
C SER A 106 -1.68 -13.42 -16.86
N PRO A 107 -0.53 -13.77 -16.27
CA PRO A 107 0.79 -13.44 -16.81
C PRO A 107 1.14 -14.26 -18.06
N ARG A 108 2.24 -13.87 -18.71
CA ARG A 108 2.98 -14.69 -19.67
C ARG A 108 4.34 -15.04 -19.10
N GLY A 109 4.87 -16.20 -19.49
CA GLY A 109 6.23 -16.58 -19.12
C GLY A 109 7.25 -15.59 -19.70
N GLY A 110 8.05 -14.98 -18.84
CA GLY A 110 8.98 -13.88 -19.17
C GLY A 110 8.49 -12.49 -18.77
N GLU A 111 7.26 -12.33 -18.27
CA GLU A 111 6.81 -11.09 -17.62
C GLU A 111 7.33 -11.06 -16.16
N THR A 112 7.66 -9.87 -15.64
CA THR A 112 8.11 -9.67 -14.25
C THR A 112 6.91 -9.47 -13.33
N ALA A 113 6.93 -10.05 -12.13
CA ALA A 113 5.87 -9.86 -11.14
C ALA A 113 5.90 -8.44 -10.52
N SER A 114 4.82 -7.67 -10.68
CA SER A 114 4.68 -6.33 -10.09
C SER A 114 4.60 -6.36 -8.56
N ASP A 115 4.03 -7.43 -8.01
CA ASP A 115 3.75 -7.69 -6.59
C ASP A 115 3.88 -9.21 -6.33
N ASP A 116 3.83 -9.64 -5.07
CA ASP A 116 3.94 -11.07 -4.72
C ASP A 116 2.75 -11.87 -5.26
N ILE A 117 3.04 -12.93 -6.01
CA ILE A 117 2.03 -13.78 -6.65
C ILE A 117 1.67 -14.92 -5.70
N VAL A 118 0.61 -14.69 -4.91
CA VAL A 118 0.07 -15.67 -3.97
C VAL A 118 -1.02 -16.51 -4.65
N VAL A 119 -1.07 -17.81 -4.33
CA VAL A 119 -2.15 -18.72 -4.70
C VAL A 119 -2.84 -19.21 -3.42
N PRO A 120 -4.16 -18.98 -3.28
CA PRO A 120 -4.90 -19.37 -2.07
C PRO A 120 -5.10 -20.90 -1.99
N GLU A 121 -5.42 -21.37 -0.80
CA GLU A 121 -5.88 -22.74 -0.55
C GLU A 121 -7.32 -22.98 -1.07
N GLY A 122 -7.65 -24.23 -1.40
CA GLY A 122 -8.98 -24.61 -1.89
C GLY A 122 -9.02 -25.81 -2.85
N GLU A 123 -10.24 -26.33 -3.11
CA GLU A 123 -10.49 -27.35 -4.12
C GLU A 123 -10.36 -26.77 -5.54
N THR A 124 -9.50 -27.34 -6.39
CA THR A 124 -9.46 -26.98 -7.81
C THR A 124 -10.41 -27.86 -8.63
N SER A 125 -10.83 -27.40 -9.80
CA SER A 125 -11.70 -28.19 -10.70
C SER A 125 -10.95 -29.24 -11.56
N PHE A 126 -9.68 -29.52 -11.24
CA PHE A 126 -8.84 -30.40 -12.05
C PHE A 126 -8.82 -31.85 -11.54
N PRO A 127 -9.00 -32.86 -12.41
CA PRO A 127 -8.88 -34.26 -12.03
C PRO A 127 -7.42 -34.64 -11.74
N PRO A 128 -7.18 -35.68 -10.92
CA PRO A 128 -5.84 -36.22 -10.67
C PRO A 128 -5.23 -36.75 -11.97
N GLY A 129 -3.96 -36.43 -12.20
CA GLY A 129 -3.24 -36.71 -13.44
C GLY A 129 -1.92 -35.93 -13.49
N PRO A 130 -1.28 -35.80 -14.67
CA PRO A 130 0.05 -35.16 -14.79
C PRO A 130 0.08 -33.69 -14.32
N MET A 131 -1.09 -33.04 -14.25
CA MET A 131 -1.25 -31.72 -13.62
C MET A 131 -0.64 -31.65 -12.23
N ILE A 132 -0.79 -32.68 -11.37
CA ILE A 132 -0.31 -32.60 -9.97
C ILE A 132 1.21 -32.38 -9.90
N SER A 133 1.96 -32.91 -10.88
CA SER A 133 3.39 -32.69 -11.02
C SER A 133 3.73 -31.28 -11.51
N GLU A 134 2.84 -30.61 -12.27
CA GLU A 134 2.99 -29.18 -12.58
C GLU A 134 2.74 -28.31 -11.33
N PHE A 135 1.71 -28.62 -10.53
CA PHE A 135 1.43 -27.92 -9.27
C PHE A 135 2.61 -28.01 -8.30
N GLN A 136 3.15 -29.22 -8.09
CA GLN A 136 4.32 -29.43 -7.23
C GLN A 136 5.57 -28.72 -7.76
N LYS A 137 5.83 -28.74 -9.08
CA LYS A 137 6.92 -27.97 -9.71
C LYS A 137 6.77 -26.45 -9.56
N ALA A 138 5.54 -25.95 -9.54
CA ALA A 138 5.27 -24.53 -9.28
C ALA A 138 5.50 -24.13 -7.81
N GLY A 139 5.74 -25.09 -6.91
CA GLY A 139 5.93 -24.87 -5.47
C GLY A 139 4.67 -25.02 -4.62
N LEU A 140 3.55 -25.43 -5.21
CA LEU A 140 2.25 -25.52 -4.53
C LEU A 140 2.12 -26.85 -3.75
N GLN A 141 1.70 -26.76 -2.49
CA GLN A 141 1.42 -27.93 -1.66
C GLN A 141 0.03 -28.51 -2.01
N THR A 142 -0.01 -29.44 -2.95
CA THR A 142 -1.26 -30.07 -3.41
C THR A 142 -1.45 -31.52 -2.95
N ALA A 143 -2.69 -31.89 -2.65
CA ALA A 143 -3.13 -33.26 -2.41
C ALA A 143 -4.27 -33.66 -3.37
N ILE A 144 -4.67 -34.93 -3.33
CA ILE A 144 -5.85 -35.46 -4.04
C ILE A 144 -6.94 -35.74 -3.01
N GLU A 145 -8.09 -35.10 -3.15
CA GLU A 145 -9.24 -35.29 -2.26
C GLU A 145 -10.52 -35.34 -3.11
N LYS A 146 -11.45 -36.24 -2.80
CA LYS A 146 -12.74 -36.42 -3.52
C LYS A 146 -12.61 -36.57 -5.05
N GLY A 147 -11.47 -37.04 -5.56
CA GLY A 147 -11.20 -37.16 -7.00
C GLY A 147 -10.81 -35.85 -7.70
N LYS A 148 -10.36 -34.83 -6.96
CA LYS A 148 -9.84 -33.56 -7.48
C LYS A 148 -8.48 -33.22 -6.86
N ILE A 149 -7.75 -32.29 -7.46
CA ILE A 149 -6.55 -31.68 -6.87
C ILE A 149 -6.96 -30.54 -5.93
N VAL A 150 -6.46 -30.54 -4.69
CA VAL A 150 -6.72 -29.54 -3.65
C VAL A 150 -5.42 -28.88 -3.21
N ILE A 151 -5.40 -27.55 -3.10
CA ILE A 151 -4.27 -26.77 -2.58
C ILE A 151 -4.42 -26.71 -1.06
N LYS A 152 -3.48 -27.31 -0.32
CA LYS A 152 -3.55 -27.51 1.14
C LYS A 152 -3.10 -26.32 1.98
N LYS A 153 -2.42 -25.35 1.37
CA LYS A 153 -1.94 -24.15 2.04
C LYS A 153 -1.71 -23.04 1.02
N GLU A 154 -2.12 -21.83 1.37
CA GLU A 154 -1.72 -20.61 0.66
C GLU A 154 -0.19 -20.51 0.52
N SER A 155 0.29 -20.18 -0.68
CA SER A 155 1.73 -20.10 -0.95
C SER A 155 2.10 -19.10 -2.06
N VAL A 156 3.27 -18.47 -1.92
CA VAL A 156 3.81 -17.48 -2.87
C VAL A 156 4.57 -18.22 -3.98
N VAL A 157 4.06 -18.13 -5.21
CA VAL A 157 4.58 -18.85 -6.39
C VAL A 157 5.67 -18.04 -7.13
N VAL A 158 5.62 -16.71 -7.03
CA VAL A 158 6.62 -15.77 -7.58
C VAL A 158 6.71 -14.57 -6.66
N LYS A 159 7.91 -14.10 -6.31
CA LYS A 159 8.07 -12.87 -5.51
C LYS A 159 8.05 -11.61 -6.37
N LYS A 160 7.69 -10.48 -5.78
CA LYS A 160 7.79 -9.14 -6.38
C LYS A 160 9.17 -8.91 -7.00
N GLY A 161 9.22 -8.58 -8.29
CA GLY A 161 10.44 -8.39 -9.07
C GLY A 161 11.06 -9.67 -9.67
N GLU A 162 10.57 -10.86 -9.34
CA GLU A 162 11.01 -12.11 -9.97
C GLU A 162 10.35 -12.31 -11.35
N VAL A 163 11.05 -12.96 -12.28
CA VAL A 163 10.55 -13.26 -13.64
C VAL A 163 9.69 -14.52 -13.60
N ILE A 164 8.44 -14.40 -14.06
CA ILE A 164 7.47 -15.50 -14.04
C ILE A 164 7.87 -16.55 -15.10
N SER A 165 8.13 -17.78 -14.69
CA SER A 165 8.47 -18.87 -15.63
C SER A 165 7.26 -19.26 -16.51
N LYS A 166 7.51 -19.85 -17.69
CA LYS A 166 6.43 -20.30 -18.60
C LYS A 166 5.50 -21.33 -17.94
N GLU A 167 6.04 -22.21 -17.11
CA GLU A 167 5.29 -23.21 -16.36
C GLU A 167 4.38 -22.54 -15.31
N ARG A 168 4.95 -21.67 -14.46
CA ARG A 168 4.19 -20.92 -13.44
C ARG A 168 3.10 -20.04 -14.08
N ALA A 169 3.41 -19.34 -15.18
CA ALA A 169 2.45 -18.51 -15.90
C ALA A 169 1.27 -19.33 -16.48
N SER A 170 1.56 -20.50 -17.08
CA SER A 170 0.54 -21.39 -17.62
C SER A 170 -0.35 -21.96 -16.52
N LEU A 171 0.21 -22.28 -15.34
CA LEU A 171 -0.54 -22.75 -14.19
C LEU A 171 -1.45 -21.66 -13.60
N LEU A 172 -0.95 -20.43 -13.46
CA LEU A 172 -1.76 -19.28 -13.01
C LEU A 172 -2.92 -18.99 -13.98
N GLN A 173 -2.69 -19.14 -15.30
CA GLN A 173 -3.75 -19.05 -16.30
C GLN A 173 -4.77 -20.20 -16.20
N LYS A 174 -4.33 -21.44 -15.91
CA LYS A 174 -5.24 -22.59 -15.66
C LYS A 174 -6.12 -22.37 -14.43
N LEU A 175 -5.59 -21.74 -13.37
CA LEU A 175 -6.34 -21.38 -12.16
C LEU A 175 -7.20 -20.12 -12.30
N ASP A 176 -7.18 -19.46 -13.47
CA ASP A 176 -7.79 -18.14 -13.73
C ASP A 176 -7.36 -17.02 -12.75
N ILE A 177 -6.18 -17.20 -12.12
CA ILE A 177 -5.56 -16.21 -11.24
C ILE A 177 -4.94 -15.11 -12.10
N LYS A 178 -5.15 -13.86 -11.69
CA LYS A 178 -4.84 -12.65 -12.46
C LYS A 178 -3.98 -11.68 -11.63
N PRO A 179 -2.71 -12.00 -11.38
CA PRO A 179 -1.87 -11.28 -10.44
C PRO A 179 -1.20 -10.02 -11.00
N ILE A 180 -1.21 -9.80 -12.32
CA ILE A 180 -0.66 -8.57 -12.90
C ILE A 180 -1.81 -7.57 -13.10
N GLU A 181 -1.82 -6.50 -12.32
CA GLU A 181 -2.65 -5.33 -12.63
C GLU A 181 -2.07 -4.62 -13.86
N VAL A 182 -2.89 -4.46 -14.92
CA VAL A 182 -2.53 -3.63 -16.08
C VAL A 182 -3.59 -2.57 -16.34
N GLY A 183 -3.16 -1.43 -16.87
CA GLY A 183 -4.08 -0.36 -17.24
C GLY A 183 -3.38 0.81 -17.89
N LEU A 184 -4.16 1.86 -18.10
CA LEU A 184 -3.74 3.11 -18.71
C LEU A 184 -3.01 3.96 -17.68
N ASN A 185 -1.68 3.92 -17.67
CA ASN A 185 -0.88 4.67 -16.70
C ASN A 185 -0.72 6.12 -17.17
N LEU A 186 -1.39 7.05 -16.48
CA LEU A 186 -1.21 8.48 -16.70
C LEU A 186 0.24 8.86 -16.39
N ARG A 187 0.92 9.51 -17.33
CA ARG A 187 2.31 9.97 -17.18
C ARG A 187 2.36 11.47 -16.85
N ALA A 188 1.69 12.26 -17.69
CA ALA A 188 1.53 13.69 -17.50
C ALA A 188 0.17 14.15 -18.05
N ALA A 189 -0.42 15.17 -17.44
CA ALA A 189 -1.59 15.88 -17.94
C ALA A 189 -1.32 17.39 -17.98
N TYR A 190 -1.66 18.02 -19.08
CA TYR A 190 -1.70 19.46 -19.24
C TYR A 190 -3.13 19.98 -19.00
N SER A 191 -3.28 21.05 -18.22
CA SER A 191 -4.52 21.82 -18.10
C SER A 191 -4.20 23.28 -17.76
N SER A 192 -4.90 24.23 -18.37
CA SER A 192 -4.83 25.68 -18.08
C SER A 192 -3.43 26.31 -17.98
N GLY A 193 -2.47 25.83 -18.77
CA GLY A 193 -1.08 26.32 -18.80
C GLY A 193 -0.09 25.50 -17.96
N THR A 194 -0.58 24.67 -17.04
CA THR A 194 0.23 23.88 -16.10
C THR A 194 0.30 22.41 -16.53
N ILE A 195 1.43 21.76 -16.25
CA ILE A 195 1.61 20.31 -16.42
C ILE A 195 1.68 19.65 -15.03
N PHE A 196 0.92 18.59 -14.89
CA PHE A 196 0.84 17.77 -13.68
C PHE A 196 1.37 16.37 -14.00
N THR A 197 2.36 15.88 -13.25
CA THR A 197 2.86 14.49 -13.38
C THR A 197 1.95 13.51 -12.64
N SER A 198 2.11 12.21 -12.91
CA SER A 198 1.35 11.15 -12.24
C SER A 198 1.42 11.23 -10.71
N ASP A 199 2.57 11.62 -10.19
CA ASP A 199 2.88 11.66 -8.75
C ASP A 199 2.06 12.75 -8.06
N VAL A 200 2.12 13.98 -8.59
CA VAL A 200 1.34 15.14 -8.10
C VAL A 200 -0.16 14.86 -8.18
N LEU A 201 -0.63 14.17 -9.23
CA LEU A 201 -2.04 13.80 -9.38
C LEU A 201 -2.46 12.60 -8.53
N SER A 202 -1.53 11.88 -7.89
CA SER A 202 -1.82 10.70 -7.06
C SER A 202 -2.04 11.00 -5.58
N ILE A 203 -1.77 12.24 -5.17
CA ILE A 203 -1.94 12.73 -3.80
C ILE A 203 -3.43 12.70 -3.43
N SER A 204 -3.78 12.02 -2.33
CA SER A 204 -5.15 12.00 -1.80
C SER A 204 -5.34 13.07 -0.71
N PRO A 205 -6.56 13.59 -0.48
CA PRO A 205 -6.82 14.52 0.62
C PRO A 205 -6.53 13.91 2.00
N GLU A 206 -6.65 12.58 2.12
CA GLU A 206 -6.30 11.81 3.32
C GLU A 206 -4.78 11.78 3.55
N SER A 207 -3.97 11.60 2.49
CA SER A 207 -2.52 11.68 2.61
C SER A 207 -2.06 13.09 3.00
N LEU A 208 -2.69 14.14 2.46
CA LEU A 208 -2.40 15.53 2.82
C LEU A 208 -2.74 15.86 4.28
N SER A 209 -3.89 15.40 4.79
CA SER A 209 -4.26 15.67 6.19
C SER A 209 -3.33 14.95 7.16
N LEU A 210 -2.91 13.72 6.85
CA LEU A 210 -1.91 12.98 7.62
C LEU A 210 -0.52 13.63 7.54
N ASP A 211 -0.06 14.05 6.36
CA ASP A 211 1.24 14.72 6.20
C ASP A 211 1.28 16.08 6.91
N ILE A 212 0.18 16.85 6.89
CA ILE A 212 0.06 18.10 7.66
C ILE A 212 0.08 17.81 9.16
N ALA A 213 -0.67 16.82 9.65
CA ALA A 213 -0.68 16.46 11.06
C ALA A 213 0.69 15.95 11.56
N MET A 214 1.37 15.10 10.78
CA MET A 214 2.72 14.65 11.07
C MET A 214 3.73 15.80 11.03
N SER A 215 3.61 16.73 10.09
CA SER A 215 4.49 17.90 9.98
C SER A 215 4.29 18.87 11.15
N PHE A 216 3.04 19.12 11.56
CA PHE A 216 2.72 19.90 12.75
C PHE A 216 3.26 19.24 14.03
N SER A 217 3.06 17.93 14.20
CA SER A 217 3.62 17.18 15.34
C SER A 217 5.16 17.26 15.39
N ARG A 218 5.84 17.06 14.25
CA ARG A 218 7.31 17.22 14.14
C ARG A 218 7.76 18.65 14.45
N ALA A 219 7.05 19.67 13.99
CA ALA A 219 7.33 21.07 14.30
C ALA A 219 7.14 21.37 15.80
N LYS A 220 6.10 20.80 16.43
CA LYS A 220 5.85 20.89 17.87
C LYS A 220 7.00 20.29 18.68
N THR A 221 7.47 19.09 18.31
CA THR A 221 8.63 18.43 18.93
C THR A 221 9.92 19.25 18.74
N LEU A 222 10.16 19.76 17.53
CA LEU A 222 11.34 20.60 17.25
C LEU A 222 11.35 21.87 18.11
N ALA A 223 10.21 22.55 18.23
CA ALA A 223 10.09 23.76 19.03
C ALA A 223 10.10 23.49 20.55
N LEU A 224 9.61 22.32 21.00
CA LEU A 224 9.78 21.82 22.38
C LEU A 224 11.26 21.63 22.75
N GLU A 225 12.07 21.05 21.85
CA GLU A 225 13.51 20.87 22.09
C GLU A 225 14.32 22.16 21.92
N ALA A 226 13.88 23.08 21.05
CA ALA A 226 14.47 24.40 20.89
C ALA A 226 14.08 25.40 22.01
N GLY A 227 13.16 25.04 22.91
CA GLY A 227 12.63 25.94 23.95
C GLY A 227 11.83 27.13 23.40
N PHE A 228 11.26 27.00 22.19
CA PHE A 228 10.56 28.09 21.51
C PHE A 228 9.14 28.25 22.07
N LEU A 229 8.92 29.33 22.82
CA LEU A 229 7.69 29.56 23.60
C LEU A 229 6.51 29.97 22.72
N VAL A 230 5.58 29.03 22.54
CA VAL A 230 4.37 29.16 21.72
C VAL A 230 3.17 28.60 22.52
N PRO A 231 1.96 29.21 22.49
CA PRO A 231 0.83 28.77 23.32
C PRO A 231 0.48 27.28 23.20
N GLU A 232 0.55 26.74 21.99
CA GLU A 232 0.30 25.34 21.64
C GLU A 232 1.33 24.36 22.26
N ILE A 233 2.49 24.86 22.69
CA ILE A 233 3.63 24.09 23.20
C ILE A 233 3.75 24.18 24.72
N ILE A 234 3.30 25.28 25.33
CA ILE A 234 3.42 25.52 26.78
C ILE A 234 2.83 24.38 27.63
N PRO A 235 1.65 23.77 27.34
CA PRO A 235 1.13 22.65 28.11
C PRO A 235 2.07 21.44 28.13
N ASP A 236 2.53 20.97 26.97
CA ASP A 236 3.48 19.87 26.82
C ASP A 236 4.80 20.17 27.53
N MET A 237 5.27 21.41 27.46
CA MET A 237 6.50 21.86 28.12
C MET A 237 6.38 21.83 29.65
N ILE A 238 5.22 22.22 30.20
CA ILE A 238 4.93 22.13 31.64
C ILE A 238 4.87 20.66 32.08
N VAL A 239 4.19 19.79 31.32
CA VAL A 239 4.13 18.34 31.60
C VAL A 239 5.53 17.71 31.54
N ARG A 240 6.34 18.06 30.53
CA ARG A 240 7.73 17.60 30.40
C ARG A 240 8.60 18.08 31.57
N ALA A 241 8.48 19.35 31.97
CA ALA A 241 9.21 19.91 33.11
C ALA A 241 8.84 19.19 34.42
N ARG A 242 7.55 18.89 34.63
CA ARG A 242 7.08 18.10 35.78
C ARG A 242 7.68 16.69 35.79
N ILE A 243 7.62 15.96 34.68
CA ILE A 243 8.18 14.60 34.57
C ILE A 243 9.69 14.61 34.83
N ILE A 244 10.42 15.61 34.31
CA ILE A 244 11.85 15.78 34.59
C ILE A 244 12.09 16.02 36.08
N ALA A 245 11.33 16.92 36.73
CA ALA A 245 11.45 17.22 38.15
C ALA A 245 11.14 16.00 39.04
N GLU A 246 10.06 15.26 38.77
CA GLU A 246 9.72 14.01 39.49
C GLU A 246 10.83 12.95 39.32
N SER A 247 11.35 12.78 38.09
CA SER A 247 12.46 11.86 37.81
C SER A 247 13.77 12.24 38.50
N LEU A 248 13.98 13.54 38.76
CA LEU A 248 15.12 14.06 39.51
C LEU A 248 14.92 13.83 41.01
N SER A 249 13.72 14.07 41.55
CA SER A 249 13.37 13.80 42.95
C SER A 249 13.58 12.33 43.31
N LEU A 250 13.10 11.41 42.47
CA LEU A 250 13.26 9.95 42.62
C LEU A 250 14.72 9.45 42.56
N LYS A 251 15.63 10.27 42.02
CA LYS A 251 17.08 9.99 41.99
C LYS A 251 17.82 10.68 43.14
N ALA A 252 17.39 11.87 43.54
CA ALA A 252 17.96 12.63 44.65
C ALA A 252 17.50 12.15 46.03
N GLY A 253 16.44 11.32 46.10
CA GLY A 253 15.84 10.88 47.37
C GLY A 253 14.99 11.95 48.06
N ILE A 254 14.63 13.02 47.35
CA ILE A 254 13.82 14.12 47.88
C ILE A 254 12.34 13.71 47.81
N VAL A 255 11.72 13.54 48.98
CA VAL A 255 10.32 13.17 49.12
C VAL A 255 9.47 14.40 49.43
N ASP A 256 8.55 14.72 48.51
CA ASP A 256 7.44 15.65 48.71
C ASP A 256 6.11 14.86 48.82
N GLU A 257 5.08 15.44 49.45
CA GLU A 257 3.75 14.83 49.62
C GLU A 257 3.15 14.33 48.29
N SER A 258 3.32 15.09 47.20
CA SER A 258 2.83 14.71 45.86
C SER A 258 3.58 13.52 45.24
N SER A 259 4.77 13.19 45.76
CA SER A 259 5.69 12.19 45.20
C SER A 259 5.69 10.85 45.93
N ILE A 260 5.11 10.76 47.14
CA ILE A 260 5.18 9.57 48.02
C ILE A 260 4.76 8.28 47.29
N GLN A 261 3.71 8.33 46.46
CA GLN A 261 3.22 7.17 45.70
C GLN A 261 4.26 6.66 44.69
N LEU A 262 4.99 7.56 44.02
CA LEU A 262 6.05 7.20 43.07
C LEU A 262 7.24 6.54 43.79
N PHE A 263 7.59 6.99 44.99
CA PHE A 263 8.62 6.35 45.82
C PHE A 263 8.20 4.94 46.28
N ILE A 264 6.94 4.73 46.68
CA ILE A 264 6.42 3.40 47.02
C ILE A 264 6.46 2.47 45.81
N LEU A 265 5.99 2.93 44.64
CA LEU A 265 6.02 2.14 43.40
C LEU A 265 7.44 1.75 43.00
N LYS A 266 8.39 2.68 43.10
CA LYS A 266 9.82 2.42 42.86
C LYS A 266 10.38 1.35 43.82
N ALA A 267 10.08 1.47 45.12
CA ALA A 267 10.54 0.51 46.12
C ALA A 267 9.97 -0.90 45.89
N ILE A 268 8.72 -1.00 45.44
CA ILE A 268 8.10 -2.27 45.04
C ILE A 268 8.82 -2.87 43.82
N GLN A 269 9.11 -2.08 42.78
CA GLN A 269 9.84 -2.53 41.59
C GLN A 269 11.26 -3.00 41.91
N GLU A 270 11.98 -2.27 42.76
CA GLU A 270 13.33 -2.64 43.20
C GLU A 270 13.29 -3.94 44.05
N ALA A 271 12.29 -4.09 44.93
CA ALA A 271 12.09 -5.31 45.70
C ALA A 271 11.74 -6.52 44.83
N SER A 272 10.86 -6.37 43.83
CA SER A 272 10.51 -7.47 42.91
C SER A 272 11.69 -7.88 42.03
N ALA A 273 12.48 -6.94 41.51
CA ALA A 273 13.67 -7.24 40.72
C ALA A 273 14.75 -7.99 41.53
N VAL A 274 14.94 -7.62 42.80
CA VAL A 274 15.82 -8.35 43.74
C VAL A 274 15.25 -9.75 44.06
N GLN A 275 13.93 -9.89 44.21
CA GLN A 275 13.28 -11.18 44.45
C GLN A 275 13.38 -12.13 43.24
N GLU A 276 13.25 -11.63 42.02
CA GLU A 276 13.45 -12.42 40.79
C GLU A 276 14.91 -12.89 40.66
N ALA A 277 15.87 -11.99 40.89
CA ALA A 277 17.31 -12.33 40.88
C ALA A 277 17.64 -13.43 41.89
N ILE A 278 17.21 -13.29 43.16
CA ILE A 278 17.43 -14.28 44.22
C ILE A 278 16.61 -15.57 43.99
N GLY A 279 15.46 -15.47 43.32
CA GLY A 279 14.64 -16.61 42.94
C GLY A 279 15.40 -17.58 42.01
N SER A 280 16.17 -17.05 41.08
CA SER A 280 16.95 -17.86 40.11
C SER A 280 18.02 -18.76 40.74
N GLU A 281 18.52 -18.44 41.94
CA GLU A 281 19.53 -19.26 42.62
C GLU A 281 18.94 -20.47 43.39
N LYS A 282 17.62 -20.46 43.67
CA LYS A 282 17.01 -21.39 44.64
C LYS A 282 16.43 -22.69 44.09
N GLU A 283 16.33 -22.87 42.77
CA GLU A 283 15.80 -24.12 42.18
C GLU A 283 16.77 -25.32 42.25
N SER A 284 18.01 -25.11 42.74
CA SER A 284 19.07 -26.13 42.72
C SER A 284 19.15 -27.06 43.94
N SER A 285 18.26 -26.95 44.94
CA SER A 285 18.23 -27.87 46.10
C SER A 285 16.84 -28.11 46.69
N GLY A 286 16.44 -29.39 46.80
CA GLY A 286 15.29 -29.82 47.63
C GLY A 286 14.14 -30.50 46.89
N LYS A 287 14.36 -31.69 46.33
CA LYS A 287 13.33 -32.46 45.60
C LYS A 287 13.22 -33.91 46.09
N GLU A 288 12.49 -34.14 47.19
CA GLU A 288 12.20 -35.52 47.64
C GLU A 288 10.80 -35.70 48.27
N THR A 289 9.96 -36.45 47.56
CA THR A 289 8.79 -37.26 47.96
C THR A 289 7.89 -36.87 49.16
N LYS A 290 6.58 -36.75 48.88
CA LYS A 290 5.59 -37.84 49.12
C LYS A 290 4.27 -37.61 48.34
N LYS A 291 3.37 -38.61 48.32
CA LYS A 291 2.21 -38.71 47.40
C LYS A 291 1.05 -39.51 48.05
N GLY A 292 -0.21 -39.12 47.78
CA GLY A 292 -1.46 -39.74 48.28
C GLY A 292 -2.33 -38.69 48.99
N GLU A 293 -3.46 -38.23 48.43
CA GLU A 293 -4.84 -38.80 48.56
C GLU A 293 -5.46 -38.60 49.97
N LYS A 294 -6.71 -38.13 50.16
CA LYS A 294 -7.86 -38.03 49.23
C LYS A 294 -8.90 -36.93 49.58
N GLU A 295 -9.82 -36.73 48.64
CA GLU A 295 -11.06 -35.93 48.57
C GLU A 295 -12.03 -36.05 49.79
N ALA A 296 -13.07 -35.22 50.02
CA ALA A 296 -13.75 -34.13 49.27
C ALA A 296 -14.24 -33.02 50.27
N LYS A 297 -15.03 -31.97 49.99
CA LYS A 297 -15.77 -31.44 48.80
C LYS A 297 -15.62 -29.88 48.79
N SER A 298 -16.50 -28.93 48.39
CA SER A 298 -17.93 -28.85 47.96
C SER A 298 -18.18 -27.74 46.92
N GLU A 299 -19.43 -27.57 46.50
CA GLU A 299 -19.99 -26.35 45.86
C GLU A 299 -19.89 -25.12 46.81
N SER A 300 -19.91 -23.83 46.40
CA SER A 300 -19.82 -23.10 45.09
C SER A 300 -19.41 -21.62 45.41
N THR A 301 -19.40 -20.55 44.57
CA THR A 301 -20.04 -20.20 43.28
C THR A 301 -19.22 -19.08 42.58
N ASP A 302 -19.27 -18.98 41.23
CA ASP A 302 -18.54 -17.97 40.44
C ASP A 302 -19.42 -16.78 39.95
N GLU A 303 -19.63 -15.73 40.77
CA GLU A 303 -20.32 -14.49 40.31
C GLU A 303 -19.61 -13.15 40.65
N ASP A 304 -18.97 -13.01 41.82
CA ASP A 304 -18.49 -11.69 42.30
C ASP A 304 -17.27 -11.08 41.57
N VAL A 305 -16.48 -11.87 40.83
CA VAL A 305 -15.21 -11.41 40.24
C VAL A 305 -15.40 -10.38 39.11
N SER A 306 -16.57 -10.40 38.46
CA SER A 306 -16.87 -9.52 37.31
C SER A 306 -17.13 -8.06 37.69
N ALA A 307 -17.71 -7.83 38.87
CA ALA A 307 -18.09 -6.48 39.33
C ALA A 307 -16.87 -5.60 39.67
N GLY A 308 -15.80 -6.21 40.22
CA GLY A 308 -14.63 -5.48 40.72
C GLY A 308 -13.69 -4.91 39.64
N LEU A 309 -13.82 -5.33 38.37
CA LEU A 309 -12.96 -4.85 37.28
C LEU A 309 -13.60 -3.71 36.46
N SER A 310 -14.91 -3.51 36.57
CA SER A 310 -15.64 -2.45 35.85
C SER A 310 -15.37 -1.05 36.43
N SER A 311 -15.11 -0.96 37.74
CA SER A 311 -14.88 0.28 38.48
C SER A 311 -13.49 0.92 38.30
N LEU A 312 -12.61 0.31 37.49
CA LEU A 312 -11.21 0.71 37.32
C LEU A 312 -10.89 1.36 35.96
N PHE A 313 -11.88 1.46 35.07
CA PHE A 313 -11.76 2.04 33.72
C PHE A 313 -12.96 2.92 33.32
N GLY A 314 -13.64 3.53 34.31
CA GLY A 314 -14.70 4.53 34.12
C GLY A 314 -14.22 5.95 34.43
#